data_AF-A0A932J5L6-F1
#
_entry.id   AF-A0A932J5L6-F1
#
_cell.length_a   1.000
_cell.length_b   1.000
_cell.length_c   1.000
_cell.angle_alpha   90.00
_cell.angle_beta   90.00
_cell.angle_gamma   90.00
#
_symmetry.space_group_name_H-M   'P 1'
#
loop_
_entity.id
_entity.type
_entity.pdbx_description
1 polymer ?
#
loop_
_entity_poly.entity_id
_entity_poly.type
_entity_poly.pdbx_seq_one_letter_code
_entity_poly.pdbx_strand_id
1 'polypeptide(L)' 'MPEISTGTLVMCIQAVAAEIRAMQAAVQSGEAELDDFQILQDWSDAADDLEAAYDAAAKTQLNLPPYDELISG' A
#
# COMPACT_ATOMS: atom_id res chain seq x y z
N MET A 1 -11.21 12.87 -1.26
CA MET A 1 -9.80 12.79 -1.72
C MET A 1 -9.69 13.51 -3.05
N PRO A 2 -8.54 14.15 -3.37
CA PRO A 2 -8.29 14.62 -4.74
C PRO A 2 -8.41 13.44 -5.71
N GLU A 3 -8.91 13.71 -6.93
CA GLU A 3 -9.01 12.69 -7.98
C GLU A 3 -7.59 12.37 -8.50
N ILE A 4 -6.96 11.38 -7.88
CA ILE A 4 -5.74 10.76 -8.42
C ILE A 4 -6.12 9.78 -9.53
N SER A 5 -5.33 9.75 -10.61
CA SER A 5 -5.58 8.81 -11.70
C SER A 5 -5.39 7.37 -11.21
N THR A 6 -6.10 6.41 -11.81
CA THR A 6 -5.95 5.00 -11.42
C THR A 6 -4.54 4.47 -11.62
N GLY A 7 -3.83 4.96 -12.66
CA GLY A 7 -2.42 4.62 -12.86
C GLY A 7 -1.53 5.13 -11.72
N THR A 8 -1.81 6.33 -11.21
CA THR A 8 -1.14 6.87 -10.02
C THR A 8 -1.48 6.05 -8.77
N LEU A 9 -2.75 5.68 -8.60
CA LEU A 9 -3.21 4.87 -7.47
C LEU A 9 -2.51 3.51 -7.43
N VAL A 10 -2.41 2.83 -8.58
CA VAL A 10 -1.66 1.56 -8.70
C VAL A 10 -0.19 1.73 -8.32
N MET A 11 0.48 2.78 -8.83
CA MET A 11 1.88 3.04 -8.47
C MET A 11 2.04 3.31 -6.96
N CYS A 12 1.11 4.05 -6.35
CA CYS A 12 1.12 4.31 -4.91
C CYS A 12 0.96 3.03 -4.10
N ILE A 13 0.00 2.17 -4.45
CA ILE A 13 -0.23 0.87 -3.79
C ILE A 13 1.04 0.01 -3.84
N GLN A 14 1.66 -0.10 -5.02
CA GLN A 14 2.88 -0.90 -5.20
C GLN A 14 4.06 -0.35 -4.39
N ALA A 15 4.25 0.97 -4.40
CA ALA A 15 5.33 1.60 -3.63
C ALA A 15 5.14 1.41 -2.12
N VAL A 16 3.92 1.62 -1.61
CA VAL A 16 3.57 1.43 -0.20
C VAL A 16 3.76 -0.04 0.21
N ALA A 17 3.28 -0.98 -0.60
CA ALA A 17 3.44 -2.41 -0.33
C ALA A 17 4.92 -2.83 -0.28
N ALA A 18 5.76 -2.31 -1.18
CA ALA A 18 7.20 -2.57 -1.17
C ALA A 18 7.87 -2.03 0.10
N GLU A 19 7.50 -0.82 0.53
CA GLU A 19 8.07 -0.20 1.74
C GLU A 19 7.65 -0.97 3.01
N ILE A 20 6.37 -1.34 3.14
CA ILE A 20 5.86 -2.16 4.25
C ILE A 20 6.66 -3.46 4.36
N ARG A 21 6.91 -4.15 3.24
CA ARG A 21 7.70 -5.39 3.25
C ARG A 21 9.15 -5.17 3.66
N ALA A 22 9.77 -4.08 3.19
CA ALA A 22 11.14 -3.73 3.57
C ALA A 22 11.24 -3.46 5.08
N MET A 23 10.31 -2.68 5.63
CA MET A 23 10.25 -2.40 7.07
C MET A 23 9.94 -3.66 7.89
N GLN A 24 9.01 -4.51 7.43
CA GLN A 24 8.73 -5.78 8.08
C GLN A 24 9.96 -6.70 8.12
N ALA A 25 10.78 -6.70 7.07
CA ALA A 25 12.03 -7.45 7.06
C ALA A 25 13.05 -6.89 8.08
N ALA A 26 13.16 -5.56 8.21
CA ALA A 26 14.00 -4.92 9.22
C ALA A 26 13.51 -5.16 10.67
N VAL A 27 12.19 -5.20 10.87
CA VAL A 27 11.58 -5.60 12.14
C VAL A 27 11.90 -7.05 12.48
N GLN A 28 11.81 -7.95 11.48
CA GLN A 28 12.13 -9.36 11.67
C GLN A 28 13.63 -9.64 11.89
N SER A 29 14.52 -8.83 11.31
CA SER A 29 15.98 -8.93 11.56
C SER A 29 16.35 -8.44 12.97
N GLY A 30 15.44 -7.79 13.68
CA GLY A 30 15.68 -7.21 15.00
C GLY A 30 16.49 -5.92 14.97
N GLU A 31 16.60 -5.29 13.79
CA GLU A 31 17.29 -4.01 13.58
C GLU A 31 16.36 -2.81 13.80
N ALA A 32 15.06 -3.05 13.95
CA ALA A 32 14.05 -2.00 14.10
C ALA A 32 14.05 -1.34 15.49
N GLU A 33 13.94 -0.02 15.49
CA GLU A 33 13.75 0.82 16.66
C GLU A 33 12.24 1.03 16.95
N LEU A 34 11.91 1.57 18.14
CA LEU A 34 10.50 1.84 18.52
C LEU A 34 9.78 2.75 17.51
N ASP A 35 10.50 3.72 16.95
CA ASP A 35 9.96 4.65 15.96
C ASP A 35 9.62 3.94 14.64
N ASP A 36 10.35 2.87 14.27
CA ASP A 36 10.09 2.09 13.06
C ASP A 36 8.77 1.32 13.15
N PHE A 37 8.35 0.89 14.35
CA PHE A 37 7.04 0.27 14.55
C PHE A 37 5.89 1.26 14.34
N GLN A 38 6.06 2.51 14.79
CA GLN A 38 5.07 3.56 14.56
C GLN A 38 5.00 3.92 13.08
N ILE A 39 6.15 4.07 12.42
CA ILE A 39 6.20 4.34 10.98
C ILE A 39 5.54 3.19 10.21
N LEU A 40 5.82 1.93 10.54
CA LEU A 40 5.18 0.78 9.92
C LEU A 40 3.65 0.78 10.09
N GLN A 41 3.16 1.21 11.25
CA GLN A 41 1.73 1.37 11.48
C GLN A 41 1.16 2.46 10.57
N ASP A 42 1.79 3.63 10.50
CA ASP A 42 1.34 4.73 9.64
C ASP A 42 1.30 4.33 8.15
N TRP A 43 2.26 3.52 7.69
CA TRP A 43 2.25 2.96 6.33
C TRP A 43 1.14 1.94 6.13
N SER A 44 0.80 1.16 7.16
CA SER A 44 -0.31 0.20 7.09
C SER A 44 -1.65 0.93 6.97
N ASP A 45 -1.86 1.98 7.77
CA ASP A 45 -3.05 2.82 7.69
C ASP A 45 -3.17 3.49 6.30
N ALA A 46 -2.04 3.92 5.71
CA ALA A 46 -2.02 4.45 4.34
C ALA A 46 -2.35 3.39 3.28
N ALA A 47 -1.97 2.12 3.49
CA ALA A 47 -2.32 1.03 2.58
C ALA A 47 -3.82 0.75 2.59
N ASP A 48 -4.46 0.78 3.76
CA ASP A 48 -5.90 0.60 3.92
C ASP A 48 -6.69 1.71 3.20
N ASP A 49 -6.24 2.96 3.32
CA ASP A 49 -6.84 4.10 2.60
C ASP A 49 -6.74 3.93 1.07
N LEU A 50 -5.60 3.42 0.59
CA LEU A 50 -5.38 3.18 -0.84
C LEU A 50 -6.20 2.00 -1.37
N GLU A 51 -6.36 0.93 -0.57
CA GLU A 51 -7.24 -0.20 -0.89
C GLU A 51 -8.69 0.28 -1.04
N ALA A 52 -9.19 1.06 -0.07
CA ALA A 52 -10.54 1.61 -0.13
C ALA A 52 -10.76 2.50 -1.37
N ALA A 53 -9.76 3.29 -1.75
CA ALA A 53 -9.80 4.10 -2.97
C ALA A 53 -9.77 3.22 -4.24
N TYR A 54 -9.01 2.13 -4.23
CA TYR A 54 -8.94 1.17 -5.33
C TYR A 54 -10.26 0.45 -5.54
N ASP A 55 -10.89 -0.01 -4.46
CA ASP A 55 -12.21 -0.63 -4.47
C ASP A 55 -13.30 0.30 -5.01
N ALA A 56 -13.21 1.59 -4.69
CA ALA A 56 -14.10 2.60 -5.25
C ALA A 56 -13.88 2.75 -6.77
N ALA A 57 -12.62 2.76 -7.22
CA ALA A 57 -12.28 2.84 -8.64
C ALA A 57 -12.73 1.58 -9.41
N ALA A 58 -12.54 0.40 -8.84
CA ALA A 58 -12.91 -0.90 -9.43
C ALA A 58 -14.42 -1.04 -9.68
N LYS A 59 -15.27 -0.33 -8.94
CA LYS A 59 -16.72 -0.28 -9.20
C LYS A 59 -17.09 0.43 -10.50
N THR A 60 -16.20 1.27 -11.03
CA THR A 60 -16.49 2.14 -12.18
C THR A 60 -15.59 1.86 -13.39
N GLN A 61 -14.40 1.30 -13.20
CA GLN A 61 -13.46 0.95 -14.26
C GLN A 61 -13.44 -0.56 -14.51
N LEU A 62 -13.66 -0.94 -15.77
CA LEU A 62 -13.51 -2.32 -16.23
C LEU A 62 -12.03 -2.64 -16.48
N ASN A 63 -11.63 -3.88 -16.16
CA ASN A 63 -10.28 -4.45 -16.36
C ASN A 63 -9.18 -3.90 -15.43
N LEU A 64 -9.52 -3.50 -14.22
CA LEU A 64 -8.50 -3.30 -13.20
C LEU A 64 -7.97 -4.66 -12.70
N PRO A 65 -6.65 -4.81 -12.49
CA PRO A 65 -6.10 -6.01 -11.90
C PRO A 65 -6.65 -6.24 -10.47
N PRO A 66 -6.66 -7.47 -9.95
CA PRO A 66 -6.97 -7.70 -8.54
C PRO A 66 -5.98 -6.97 -7.62
N TYR A 67 -6.46 -6.44 -6.49
CA TYR A 67 -5.61 -5.76 -5.51
C TYR A 67 -4.46 -6.67 -5.02
N ASP A 68 -4.75 -7.96 -4.79
CA ASP A 68 -3.77 -8.97 -4.39
C ASP A 68 -2.60 -9.09 -5.38
N GLU A 69 -2.84 -8.91 -6.70
CA GLU A 69 -1.77 -8.93 -7.70
C GLU A 69 -0.87 -7.70 -7.61
N LEU A 70 -1.42 -6.55 -7.18
CA LEU A 70 -0.67 -5.32 -7.03
C LEU A 70 0.29 -5.35 -5.84
N ILE A 71 -0.17 -5.92 -4.72
CA ILE A 71 0.63 -6.01 -3.49
C ILE A 71 1.55 -7.22 -3.49
N SER A 72 1.43 -8.16 -4.43
CA SER A 72 2.26 -9.37 -4.53
C SER A 72 3.59 -9.14 -5.25
N GLY A 73 3.68 -8.11 -6.10
CA GLY A 73 4.82 -7.82 -6.99
C GLY A 73 6.11 -7.42 -6.30
#